data_AF-A0A1F4EFX1-F1
#
_entry.id   AF-A0A1F4EFX1-F1
#
_cell.length_a   1.000
_cell.length_b   1.000
_cell.length_c   1.000
_cell.angle_alpha   90.00
_cell.angle_beta   90.00
_cell.angle_gamma   90.00
#
_symmetry.space_group_name_H-M   'P 1'
#
loop_
_entity.id
_entity.type
_entity.pdbx_description
1 polymer ?
#
loop_
_entity_poly.entity_id
_entity_poly.type
_entity_poly.pdbx_seq_one_letter_code
_entity_poly.pdbx_strand_id
1 'polypeptide(L)'
;MGRLYDRQRWQRVRALQLREFPLCALHLLLGRAVPAVDVDHIKPLKDGGEPFDRDNLRSLCHACHSSVTSAAKHGRQHEIKGCRTDGMPLDPNHPWNRER
;
A
#
# COMPACT_ATOMS: atom_id res chain seq x y z
N MET A 1 -3.66 0.64 19.35
CA MET A 1 -2.59 1.22 18.52
C MET A 1 -1.34 1.32 19.37
N GLY A 2 -0.26 0.65 19.00
CA GLY A 2 0.93 0.49 19.85
C GLY A 2 1.89 1.67 19.80
N ARG A 3 2.79 1.69 20.79
CA ARG A 3 3.90 2.63 21.08
C ARG A 3 4.83 3.01 19.89
N LEU A 4 4.58 2.51 18.68
CA LEU A 4 5.34 2.76 17.46
C LEU A 4 4.86 4.04 16.76
N TYR A 5 3.54 4.20 16.62
CA TYR A 5 2.93 5.27 15.84
C TYR A 5 3.02 6.65 16.53
N ASP A 6 3.14 6.66 17.86
CA ASP A 6 3.30 7.89 18.67
C ASP A 6 4.75 8.40 18.71
N ARG A 7 5.73 7.64 18.19
CA ARG A 7 7.14 8.05 18.28
C ARG A 7 7.46 9.09 17.22
N GLN A 8 8.21 10.13 17.63
CA GLN A 8 8.80 11.12 16.72
C GLN A 8 9.54 10.48 15.53
N ARG A 9 10.17 9.31 15.74
CA ARG A 9 10.82 8.56 14.66
C ARG A 9 9.85 8.17 13.54
N TRP A 10 8.66 7.67 13.88
CA TRP A 10 7.64 7.33 12.88
C TRP A 10 7.13 8.57 12.15
N GLN A 11 6.88 9.66 12.87
CA GLN A 11 6.42 10.91 12.26
C GLN A 11 7.43 11.45 11.22
N ARG A 12 8.73 11.38 11.52
CA ARG A 12 9.80 11.75 10.58
C ARG A 12 9.84 10.83 9.36
N VAL A 13 9.82 9.51 9.57
CA VAL A 13 9.83 8.54 8.47
C VAL A 13 8.59 8.71 7.57
N ARG A 14 7.40 8.85 8.17
CA ARG A 14 6.15 9.12 7.45
C ARG A 14 6.22 10.40 6.63
N ALA A 15 6.75 11.49 7.20
CA ALA A 15 6.88 12.76 6.50
C ALA A 15 7.86 12.66 5.32
N LEU A 16 8.99 11.96 5.49
CA LEU A 16 9.95 11.72 4.40
C LEU A 16 9.33 10.86 3.30
N GLN A 17 8.67 9.76 3.66
CA GLN A 17 8.01 8.87 2.71
C GLN A 17 6.97 9.60 1.85
N LEU A 18 6.12 10.44 2.45
CA LEU A 18 5.11 11.20 1.72
C LEU A 18 5.70 12.34 0.88
N ARG A 19 6.88 12.87 1.25
CA ARG A 19 7.60 13.86 0.44
C ARG A 19 8.23 13.23 -0.80
N GLU A 20 8.85 12.06 -0.64
CA GLU A 20 9.52 11.36 -1.75
C GLU A 20 8.52 10.64 -2.66
N PHE A 21 7.45 10.09 -2.09
CA PHE A 21 6.38 9.41 -2.81
C PHE A 21 5.04 10.10 -2.52
N PRO A 22 4.76 11.24 -3.17
CA PRO A 22 3.55 12.03 -2.91
C PRO A 22 2.29 11.44 -3.55
N LEU A 23 2.42 10.41 -4.38
CA LEU A 23 1.31 9.76 -5.08
C LEU A 23 0.99 8.40 -4.49
N CYS A 24 -0.27 8.00 -4.61
CA CYS A 24 -0.76 6.70 -4.19
C CYS A 24 -0.18 5.61 -5.09
N ALA A 25 0.62 4.70 -4.52
CA ALA A 25 1.29 3.63 -5.24
C ALA A 25 0.30 2.76 -6.04
N LEU A 26 -0.86 2.42 -5.47
CA LEU A 26 -1.87 1.59 -6.15
C LEU A 26 -2.52 2.30 -7.35
N HIS A 27 -2.79 3.60 -7.24
CA HIS A 27 -3.32 4.37 -8.36
C HIS A 27 -2.27 4.65 -9.42
N LEU A 28 -1.00 4.79 -9.02
CA LEU A 28 0.11 4.98 -9.95
C LEU A 28 0.30 3.76 -10.85
N LEU A 29 0.11 2.54 -10.33
CA LEU A 29 0.06 1.30 -11.14
C LEU A 29 -1.04 1.32 -12.21
N LEU A 30 -2.12 2.08 -11.96
CA LEU A 30 -3.22 2.29 -12.89
C LEU A 30 -3.02 3.50 -13.82
N GLY A 31 -1.84 4.14 -13.80
CA GLY A 31 -1.56 5.36 -14.54
C GLY A 31 -2.30 6.60 -14.01
N ARG A 32 -2.79 6.56 -12.76
CA ARG A 32 -3.54 7.66 -12.13
C ARG A 32 -2.70 8.36 -11.07
N ALA A 33 -2.53 9.68 -11.21
CA ALA A 33 -1.88 10.51 -10.22
C ALA A 33 -2.89 10.93 -9.13
N VAL A 34 -2.97 10.15 -8.05
CA VAL A 34 -3.80 10.46 -6.88
C VAL A 34 -2.88 10.79 -5.70
N PRO A 35 -3.10 11.88 -4.96
CA PRO A 35 -2.25 12.22 -3.82
C PRO A 35 -2.34 11.17 -2.71
N ALA A 36 -1.17 10.81 -2.15
CA ALA A 36 -1.09 9.98 -0.97
C ALA A 36 -1.20 10.82 0.30
N VAL A 37 -1.89 10.27 1.29
CA VAL A 37 -2.09 10.90 2.61
C VAL A 37 -1.74 9.96 3.75
N ASP A 38 -1.71 8.65 3.48
CA ASP A 38 -1.42 7.61 4.45
C ASP A 38 -0.17 6.82 4.01
N VAL A 39 0.55 6.30 4.99
CA VAL A 39 1.71 5.41 4.78
C VAL A 39 1.37 4.07 5.40
N ASP A 40 1.52 3.02 4.61
CA ASP A 40 1.18 1.63 4.95
C ASP A 40 2.41 0.74 4.87
N HIS A 41 2.48 -0.28 5.73
CA HIS A 41 3.53 -1.29 5.69
C HIS A 41 3.19 -2.35 4.64
N ILE A 42 4.08 -2.58 3.67
CA ILE A 42 3.90 -3.60 2.62
C ILE A 42 3.84 -4.99 3.24
N LYS A 43 4.82 -5.31 4.08
CA LYS A 43 4.84 -6.47 4.95
C LYS A 43 4.33 -6.06 6.33
N PRO A 44 3.21 -6.65 6.82
CA PRO A 44 2.67 -6.32 8.13
C PRO A 44 3.69 -6.54 9.24
N LEU A 45 3.68 -5.67 10.26
CA LEU A 45 4.58 -5.80 11.41
C LEU A 45 4.45 -7.15 12.13
N LYS A 46 3.24 -7.71 12.17
CA LYS A 46 2.95 -9.04 12.75
C LYS A 46 3.70 -10.18 12.04
N ASP A 47 4.03 -9.98 10.77
CA ASP A 47 4.72 -10.97 9.93
C ASP A 47 6.24 -10.70 9.89
N GLY A 48 6.75 -9.81 10.76
CA GLY A 48 8.15 -9.40 10.79
C GLY A 48 8.52 -8.40 9.70
N GLY A 49 7.62 -7.46 9.39
CA GLY A 49 7.96 -6.29 8.59
C GLY A 49 8.74 -5.26 9.40
N GLU A 50 9.81 -4.70 8.81
CA GLU A 50 10.59 -3.67 9.47
C GLU A 50 9.80 -2.36 9.57
N PRO A 51 9.64 -1.75 10.76
CA PRO A 51 8.70 -0.64 10.93
C PRO A 51 9.12 0.67 10.29
N PHE A 52 10.42 0.85 10.10
CA PHE A 52 11.04 2.09 9.62
C PHE A 52 11.82 1.89 8.31
N ASP A 53 11.79 0.68 7.77
CA ASP A 53 12.43 0.38 6.50
C ASP A 53 11.62 1.00 5.36
N ARG A 54 12.28 1.82 4.55
CA ARG A 54 11.65 2.56 3.46
C ARG A 54 11.14 1.63 2.37
N ASP A 55 11.82 0.50 2.15
CA ASP A 55 11.43 -0.49 1.16
C ASP A 55 10.19 -1.28 1.62
N ASN A 56 9.90 -1.27 2.91
CA ASN A 56 8.68 -1.85 3.49
C ASN A 56 7.53 -0.85 3.62
N LEU A 57 7.68 0.39 3.14
CA LEU A 57 6.64 1.43 3.22
C LEU A 57 6.09 1.78 1.85
N ARG A 58 4.77 1.98 1.78
CA ARG A 58 4.10 2.51 0.59
C ARG A 58 3.20 3.68 0.93
N SER A 59 3.20 4.67 0.04
CA SER A 59 2.32 5.83 0.11
C SER A 59 0.98 5.52 -0.54
N LEU A 60 -0.13 5.74 0.17
CA LEU A 60 -1.48 5.45 -0.29
C LEU A 60 -2.43 6.63 -0.07
N CYS A 61 -3.45 6.75 -0.92
CA CYS A 61 -4.61 7.58 -0.60
C CYS A 61 -5.46 6.88 0.48
N HIS A 62 -6.30 7.66 1.17
CA HIS A 62 -7.09 7.14 2.29
C HIS A 62 -8.00 5.96 1.90
N ALA A 63 -8.63 6.03 0.72
CA ALA A 63 -9.52 4.97 0.24
C ALA A 63 -8.78 3.64 0.00
N CYS A 64 -7.61 3.71 -0.64
CA CYS A 64 -6.74 2.56 -0.86
C CYS A 64 -6.24 1.97 0.45
N HIS A 65 -5.76 2.82 1.36
CA HIS A 65 -5.27 2.40 2.67
C HIS A 65 -6.36 1.69 3.50
N SER A 66 -7.58 2.23 3.51
CA SER A 66 -8.74 1.60 4.17
C SER A 66 -9.08 0.24 3.55
N SER A 67 -9.05 0.13 2.22
CA SER A 67 -9.32 -1.12 1.52
C SER A 67 -8.27 -2.20 1.82
N VAL A 68 -6.98 -1.83 1.82
CA VAL A 68 -5.88 -2.70 2.23
C VAL A 68 -6.06 -3.16 3.68
N THR A 69 -6.34 -2.23 4.59
CA THR A 69 -6.53 -2.53 6.00
C THR A 69 -7.70 -3.50 6.20
N SER A 70 -8.82 -3.27 5.51
CA SER A 70 -9.97 -4.19 5.52
C SER A 70 -9.56 -5.57 4.98
N ALA A 71 -8.83 -5.63 3.87
CA ALA A 71 -8.36 -6.89 3.31
C ALA A 71 -7.52 -7.68 4.32
N ALA A 72 -6.52 -7.04 4.92
CA ALA A 72 -5.65 -7.66 5.92
C ALA A 72 -6.41 -8.13 7.17
N LYS A 73 -7.42 -7.38 7.64
CA LYS A 73 -8.28 -7.77 8.77
C LYS A 73 -9.10 -9.02 8.49
N HIS A 74 -9.53 -9.22 7.25
CA HIS A 74 -10.29 -10.39 6.83
C HIS A 74 -9.41 -11.53 6.29
N GLY A 75 -8.08 -11.45 6.47
CA GLY A 75 -7.15 -12.48 6.01
C GLY A 75 -7.07 -12.63 4.48
N ARG A 76 -7.56 -11.63 3.73
CA ARG A 76 -7.50 -11.59 2.26
C ARG A 76 -6.40 -10.63 1.81
N GLN A 77 -5.86 -10.87 0.62
CA GLN A 77 -4.98 -9.89 -0.02
C GLN A 77 -5.84 -8.79 -0.66
N HIS A 78 -5.31 -7.57 -0.68
CA HIS A 78 -5.98 -6.47 -1.38
C HIS A 78 -5.78 -6.64 -2.88
N GLU A 79 -6.88 -6.69 -3.62
CA GLU A 79 -6.86 -6.81 -5.07
C GLU A 79 -7.19 -5.47 -5.74
N ILE A 80 -6.39 -5.08 -6.73
CA ILE A 80 -6.67 -3.91 -7.57
C ILE A 80 -7.86 -4.23 -8.48
N LYS A 81 -8.99 -3.59 -8.21
CA LYS A 81 -10.23 -3.83 -8.96
C LYS A 81 -10.17 -3.23 -10.35
N GLY A 82 -10.68 -3.99 -11.32
CA GLY A 82 -10.97 -3.55 -12.68
C GLY A 82 -10.28 -4.40 -13.75
N CYS A 83 -10.60 -4.09 -15.00
CA CYS A 83 -10.18 -4.83 -16.18
C CYS A 83 -9.60 -3.86 -17.20
N ARG A 84 -8.49 -4.24 -17.82
CA ARG A 84 -7.85 -3.51 -18.92
C ARG A 84 -8.69 -3.64 -20.21
N THR A 85 -8.33 -2.88 -21.23
CA THR A 85 -8.97 -2.95 -22.56
C THR A 85 -8.77 -4.30 -23.26
N ASP A 86 -7.77 -5.06 -22.85
CA ASP A 86 -7.48 -6.43 -23.33
C ASP A 86 -8.29 -7.52 -22.59
N GLY A 87 -9.15 -7.16 -21.64
CA GLY A 87 -9.91 -8.13 -20.85
C GLY A 87 -9.17 -8.69 -19.64
N MET A 88 -7.92 -8.27 -19.39
CA MET A 88 -7.11 -8.79 -18.28
C MET A 88 -7.30 -8.00 -16.98
N PRO A 89 -7.25 -8.66 -15.81
CA PRO A 89 -7.27 -8.01 -14.51
C PRO A 89 -6.16 -6.98 -14.35
N LEU A 90 -6.49 -5.84 -13.73
CA LEU A 90 -5.53 -4.76 -13.49
C LEU A 90 -4.49 -5.08 -12.43
N ASP A 91 -4.79 -5.98 -11.49
CA ASP A 91 -3.85 -6.37 -10.44
C ASP A 91 -2.76 -7.31 -10.99
N PRO A 92 -1.47 -6.92 -10.94
CA PRO A 92 -0.38 -7.78 -11.36
C PRO A 92 -0.31 -9.12 -10.60
N ASN A 93 -0.79 -9.16 -9.35
CA ASN A 93 -0.76 -10.36 -8.51
C ASN A 93 -2.02 -11.24 -8.64
N HIS A 94 -2.98 -10.85 -9.48
CA HIS A 94 -4.19 -11.61 -9.74
C HIS A 94 -3.83 -13.03 -10.23
N PRO A 95 -4.53 -14.11 -9.80
CA PRO A 95 -4.22 -15.47 -10.22
C PRO A 95 -4.14 -15.69 -11.73
N TRP A 96 -4.90 -14.92 -12.52
CA TRP A 96 -4.87 -14.96 -13.99
C TRP A 96 -3.55 -14.46 -14.61
N ASN A 97 -2.82 -13.59 -13.89
CA ASN A 97 -1.55 -13.01 -14.33
C ASN A 97 -0.33 -13.85 -13.90
N ARG A 98 -0.53 -14.96 -13.16
CA ARG A 98 0.56 -15.84 -12.74
C ARG A 98 0.96 -16.76 -13.89
N GLU A 99 2.25 -16.80 -14.22
CA GLU A 99 2.80 -17.80 -15.15
C GLU A 99 2.49 -19.21 -14.63
N ARG A 100 2.14 -20.10 -15.57
CA ARG A 100 1.71 -21.48 -15.30
C ARG A 100 2.86 -22.40 -14.98
#